data_AF-A0A924Q4X2-F1
#
_entry.id   AF-A0A924Q4X2-F1
#
_cell.length_a   1.000
_cell.length_b   1.000
_cell.length_c   1.000
_cell.angle_alpha   90.00
_cell.angle_beta   90.00
_cell.angle_gamma   90.00
#
_symmetry.space_group_name_H-M   'P 1'
#
loop_
_entity.id
_entity.type
_entity.pdbx_description
1 polymer ?
#
loop_
_entity_poly.entity_id
_entity_poly.type
_entity_poly.pdbx_seq_one_letter_code
_entity_poly.pdbx_strand_id
1 'polypeptide(L)'
;MDANGLRFWQLADAAAWPDLRHVVFGGACTALRLASERSLQPALAAADAFTVAQAALENVPRAIDALGCVASWDAASSSVLVHSVLPDDAVLTTLPVAPTDLCVSADGVLLAALPDGVRMIDLRRRWAPVTTGLTGFVPWRLAARPGGGAWVLERASGRVAILRGRPMRAQAPTRDMYHPQ
;
A
#
# COMPACT_ATOMS: atom_id res chain seq x y z
N MET A 1 6.93 43.97 6.99
CA MET A 1 8.05 43.29 6.30
C MET A 1 8.70 42.41 7.36
N ASP A 2 8.99 41.15 7.06
CA ASP A 2 9.61 40.25 8.04
C ASP A 2 11.10 40.60 8.27
N ALA A 3 11.75 39.88 9.18
CA ALA A 3 13.16 40.07 9.49
C ALA A 3 14.10 39.85 8.27
N ASN A 4 13.59 39.31 7.16
CA ASN A 4 14.33 39.04 5.94
C ASN A 4 14.04 40.06 4.82
N GLY A 5 13.34 41.16 5.11
CA GLY A 5 12.98 42.14 4.10
C GLY A 5 11.84 41.68 3.17
N LEU A 6 11.18 40.56 3.48
CA LEU A 6 10.09 40.02 2.66
C LEU A 6 8.75 40.62 3.08
N ARG A 7 7.86 40.79 2.10
CA ARG A 7 6.49 41.23 2.37
C ARG A 7 5.77 40.13 3.16
N PHE A 8 5.01 40.56 4.17
CA PHE A 8 4.10 39.68 4.87
C PHE A 8 2.89 39.46 3.97
N TRP A 9 2.71 38.25 3.47
CA TRP A 9 1.56 37.86 2.68
C TRP A 9 0.43 37.45 3.63
N GLN A 10 -0.49 38.37 3.90
CA GLN A 10 -1.70 38.09 4.68
C GLN A 10 -2.87 37.81 3.75
N LEU A 11 -3.66 36.79 4.07
CA LEU A 11 -4.90 36.44 3.38
C LEU A 11 -6.09 37.33 3.79
N ALA A 12 -5.85 38.38 4.57
CA ALA A 12 -6.90 39.26 5.09
C ALA A 12 -7.48 40.21 4.04
N ASP A 13 -6.73 40.54 2.98
CA ASP A 13 -7.12 41.52 1.97
C ASP A 13 -6.58 41.15 0.59
N ALA A 14 -7.38 41.36 -0.45
CA ALA A 14 -6.98 41.23 -1.85
C ALA A 14 -5.81 42.16 -2.21
N ALA A 15 -5.69 43.32 -1.56
CA ALA A 15 -4.60 44.27 -1.82
C ALA A 15 -3.20 43.72 -1.46
N ALA A 16 -3.14 42.70 -0.59
CA ALA A 16 -1.90 42.00 -0.29
C ALA A 16 -1.41 41.11 -1.45
N TRP A 17 -2.24 40.89 -2.48
CA TRP A 17 -1.99 40.01 -3.61
C TRP A 17 -2.08 40.79 -4.93
N PRO A 18 -1.01 41.49 -5.34
CA PRO A 18 -1.05 42.41 -6.48
C PRO A 18 -1.11 41.71 -7.85
N ASP A 19 -0.83 40.40 -7.92
CA ASP A 19 -0.89 39.61 -9.15
C ASP A 19 -1.72 38.34 -8.94
N LEU A 20 -2.95 38.35 -9.45
CA LEU A 20 -3.97 37.30 -9.27
C LEU A 20 -4.39 36.70 -10.62
N ARG A 21 -3.43 36.14 -11.38
CA ARG A 21 -3.69 35.62 -12.75
C ARG A 21 -4.45 34.30 -12.80
N HIS A 22 -4.32 33.48 -11.76
CA HIS A 22 -4.88 32.12 -11.71
C HIS A 22 -5.66 31.84 -10.43
N VAL A 23 -5.90 32.88 -9.64
CA VAL A 23 -6.59 32.81 -8.35
C VAL A 23 -7.51 34.00 -8.18
N VAL A 24 -8.62 33.82 -7.48
CA VAL A 24 -9.57 34.87 -7.11
C VAL A 24 -9.61 34.96 -5.58
N PHE A 25 -9.59 36.18 -5.06
CA PHE A 25 -9.78 36.42 -3.63
C PHE A 25 -11.28 36.35 -3.27
N GLY A 26 -11.63 35.43 -2.38
CA GLY A 26 -12.96 35.29 -1.81
C GLY A 26 -13.12 36.17 -0.58
N GLY A 27 -13.70 37.36 -0.77
CA GLY A 27 -13.87 38.35 0.32
C GLY A 27 -14.74 37.87 1.49
N ALA A 28 -15.65 36.93 1.28
CA ALA A 28 -16.52 36.39 2.34
C ALA A 28 -15.80 35.43 3.30
N CYS A 29 -14.71 34.80 2.86
CA CYS A 29 -13.99 33.77 3.62
C CYS A 29 -12.48 34.03 3.72
N THR A 30 -12.01 35.20 3.28
CA THR A 30 -10.58 35.59 3.31
C THR A 30 -9.68 34.47 2.76
N ALA A 31 -10.07 33.91 1.61
CA ALA A 31 -9.40 32.78 0.99
C ALA A 31 -9.07 33.06 -0.47
N LEU A 32 -7.95 32.52 -0.96
CA LEU A 32 -7.68 32.44 -2.39
C LEU A 32 -8.29 31.14 -2.94
N ARG A 33 -9.04 31.25 -4.03
CA ARG A 33 -9.53 30.09 -4.80
C ARG A 33 -8.92 30.12 -6.18
N LEU A 34 -8.69 28.97 -6.79
CA LEU A 34 -8.27 28.92 -8.20
C LEU A 34 -9.32 29.62 -9.08
N ALA A 35 -8.85 30.46 -10.01
CA ALA A 35 -9.69 31.24 -10.93
C ALA A 35 -10.26 30.37 -12.07
N SER A 36 -9.67 29.21 -12.29
CA SER A 36 -10.11 28.26 -13.32
C SER A 36 -10.04 26.85 -12.79
N GLU A 37 -11.08 26.08 -13.09
CA GLU A 37 -11.05 24.64 -12.99
C GLU A 37 -10.74 24.08 -14.39
N ARG A 38 -9.77 23.16 -14.48
CA ARG A 38 -9.51 22.47 -15.73
C ARG A 38 -10.49 21.32 -15.84
N SER A 39 -11.48 21.45 -16.72
CA SER A 39 -12.29 20.31 -17.14
C SER A 39 -11.41 19.36 -17.96
N LEU A 40 -11.13 18.19 -17.41
CA LEU A 40 -10.43 17.13 -18.13
C LEU A 40 -11.44 16.40 -19.00
N GLN A 41 -11.17 16.29 -20.31
CA GLN A 41 -11.92 15.38 -21.14
C GLN A 41 -11.53 13.95 -20.77
N PRO A 42 -12.51 13.06 -20.49
CA PRO A 42 -12.23 11.65 -20.26
C PRO A 42 -11.49 11.06 -21.47
N ALA A 43 -10.40 10.33 -21.21
CA ALA A 43 -9.64 9.68 -22.27
C ALA A 43 -10.43 8.54 -22.95
N LEU A 44 -11.45 8.02 -22.26
CA LEU A 44 -12.29 6.90 -22.70
C LEU A 44 -13.77 7.21 -22.47
N ALA A 45 -14.65 6.59 -23.25
CA ALA A 45 -16.07 6.58 -22.97
C ALA A 45 -16.36 5.84 -21.65
N ALA A 46 -17.48 6.17 -20.99
CA ALA A 46 -17.77 5.65 -19.65
C ALA A 46 -17.83 4.11 -19.57
N ALA A 47 -18.40 3.45 -20.59
CA ALA A 47 -18.48 1.99 -20.64
C ALA A 47 -17.10 1.32 -20.79
N ASP A 48 -16.22 1.90 -21.60
CA ASP A 48 -14.86 1.42 -21.80
C ASP A 48 -14.02 1.63 -20.53
N ALA A 49 -14.15 2.81 -19.90
CA ALA A 49 -13.50 3.12 -18.63
C ALA A 49 -13.93 2.16 -17.52
N PHE A 50 -15.23 1.84 -17.44
CA PHE A 50 -15.75 0.85 -16.49
C PHE A 50 -15.14 -0.54 -16.74
N THR A 51 -15.07 -0.97 -18.00
CA THR A 51 -14.50 -2.27 -18.38
C THR A 51 -13.01 -2.36 -18.01
N VAL A 52 -12.24 -1.32 -18.32
CA VAL A 52 -10.81 -1.22 -17.96
C VAL A 52 -10.64 -1.24 -16.44
N ALA A 53 -11.48 -0.50 -15.70
CA ALA A 53 -11.41 -0.48 -14.24
C ALA A 53 -11.73 -1.85 -13.62
N GLN A 54 -12.74 -2.57 -14.13
CA GLN A 54 -13.06 -3.92 -13.66
C GLN A 54 -11.92 -4.90 -13.95
N ALA A 55 -11.32 -4.84 -15.15
CA ALA A 55 -10.17 -5.68 -15.48
C ALA A 55 -8.97 -5.36 -14.57
N ALA A 56 -8.74 -4.08 -14.25
CA ALA A 56 -7.65 -3.67 -13.36
C ALA A 56 -7.83 -4.20 -11.93
N LEU A 57 -9.07 -4.42 -11.47
CA LEU A 57 -9.34 -5.04 -10.17
C LEU A 57 -8.94 -6.52 -10.10
N GLU A 58 -8.77 -7.21 -11.23
CA GLU A 58 -8.33 -8.61 -11.24
C GLU A 58 -6.80 -8.75 -11.19
N ASN A 59 -6.06 -7.67 -11.46
CA ASN A 59 -4.61 -7.68 -11.34
C ASN A 59 -4.19 -7.79 -9.88
N VAL A 60 -3.17 -8.61 -9.62
CA VAL A 60 -2.54 -8.72 -8.29
C VAL A 60 -1.73 -7.45 -8.02
N PRO A 61 -2.08 -6.65 -7.00
CA PRO A 61 -1.28 -5.49 -6.63
C PRO A 61 0.12 -5.86 -6.17
N ARG A 62 1.06 -4.93 -6.35
CA ARG A 62 2.43 -5.06 -5.84
C ARG A 62 2.48 -4.61 -4.39
N ALA A 63 3.33 -5.24 -3.59
CA ALA A 63 3.63 -4.79 -2.25
C ALA A 63 4.97 -4.05 -2.21
N ILE A 64 5.05 -2.97 -1.44
CA ILE A 64 6.29 -2.20 -1.24
C ILE A 64 6.66 -2.25 0.23
N ASP A 65 7.91 -2.58 0.53
CA ASP A 65 8.41 -2.56 1.90
C ASP A 65 8.94 -1.18 2.33
N ALA A 66 9.37 -1.06 3.59
CA ALA A 66 9.90 0.19 4.14
C ALA A 66 11.23 0.65 3.51
N LEU A 67 11.91 -0.21 2.76
CA LEU A 67 13.16 0.07 2.06
C LEU A 67 12.92 0.38 0.57
N GLY A 68 11.67 0.33 0.10
CA GLY A 68 11.31 0.53 -1.29
C GLY A 68 11.49 -0.71 -2.18
N CYS A 69 11.75 -1.89 -1.60
CA CYS A 69 11.74 -3.14 -2.36
C CYS A 69 10.31 -3.44 -2.79
N VAL A 70 10.15 -3.91 -4.02
CA VAL A 70 8.85 -4.18 -4.63
C VAL A 70 8.68 -5.68 -4.79
N ALA A 71 7.65 -6.24 -4.16
CA ALA A 71 7.22 -7.60 -4.37
C ALA A 71 6.07 -7.65 -5.39
N SER A 72 6.18 -8.51 -6.40
CA SER A 72 5.17 -8.70 -7.45
C SER A 72 4.91 -10.18 -7.70
N TRP A 73 3.66 -10.51 -8.05
CA TRP A 73 3.31 -11.85 -8.48
C TRP A 73 3.76 -12.10 -9.93
N ASP A 74 4.47 -13.20 -10.15
CA ASP A 74 4.72 -13.75 -11.47
C ASP A 74 3.88 -15.03 -11.66
N ALA A 75 2.95 -14.98 -12.62
CA ALA A 75 2.07 -16.09 -12.93
C ALA A 75 2.80 -17.24 -13.64
N ALA A 76 3.88 -16.96 -14.39
CA ALA A 76 4.58 -17.98 -15.17
C ALA A 76 5.32 -18.98 -14.26
N SER A 77 6.00 -18.48 -13.23
CA SER A 77 6.70 -19.31 -12.24
C SER A 77 5.90 -19.56 -10.96
N SER A 78 4.66 -19.07 -10.87
CA SER A 78 3.83 -19.12 -9.65
C SER A 78 4.58 -18.66 -8.40
N SER A 79 5.28 -17.54 -8.54
CA SER A 79 6.20 -17.03 -7.52
C SER A 79 5.98 -15.56 -7.22
N VAL A 80 6.34 -15.16 -6.00
CA VAL A 80 6.53 -13.76 -5.64
C VAL A 80 7.97 -13.39 -5.97
N LEU A 81 8.15 -12.51 -6.95
CA LEU A 81 9.42 -11.90 -7.29
C LEU A 81 9.61 -10.64 -6.46
N VAL A 82 10.86 -10.36 -6.11
CA VAL A 82 11.24 -9.14 -5.41
C VAL A 82 12.28 -8.40 -6.24
N HIS A 83 11.95 -7.16 -6.57
CA HIS A 83 12.84 -6.19 -7.15
C HIS A 83 13.33 -5.23 -6.06
N SER A 84 14.61 -4.88 -6.11
CA SER A 84 15.22 -3.93 -5.17
C SER A 84 16.18 -3.02 -5.92
N VAL A 85 17.04 -2.31 -5.21
CA VAL A 85 18.15 -1.56 -5.83
C VAL A 85 19.23 -2.48 -6.45
N LEU A 86 19.16 -3.79 -6.20
CA LEU A 86 20.05 -4.77 -6.81
C LEU A 86 19.63 -5.09 -8.27
N PRO A 87 20.57 -5.49 -9.14
CA PRO A 87 20.32 -5.59 -10.58
C PRO A 87 19.28 -6.62 -11.01
N ASP A 88 19.13 -7.71 -10.24
CA ASP A 88 18.32 -8.86 -10.61
C ASP A 88 17.13 -9.05 -9.66
N ASP A 89 16.03 -9.53 -10.22
CA ASP A 89 14.88 -9.97 -9.44
C ASP A 89 15.20 -11.27 -8.70
N ALA A 90 14.79 -11.34 -7.44
CA ALA A 90 14.94 -12.54 -6.63
C ALA A 90 13.58 -13.22 -6.42
N VAL A 91 13.55 -14.55 -6.52
CA VAL A 91 12.37 -15.34 -6.10
C VAL A 91 12.33 -15.34 -4.58
N LEU A 92 11.29 -14.71 -4.00
CA LEU A 92 11.09 -14.69 -2.55
C LEU A 92 10.43 -15.97 -2.05
N THR A 93 9.38 -16.43 -2.73
CA THR A 93 8.67 -17.67 -2.42
C THR A 93 7.80 -18.10 -3.61
N THR A 94 7.50 -19.39 -3.69
CA THR A 94 6.40 -19.90 -4.51
C THR A 94 5.09 -19.84 -3.71
N LEU A 95 3.96 -19.73 -4.42
CA LEU A 95 2.62 -19.87 -3.84
C LEU A 95 1.86 -20.97 -4.59
N PRO A 96 1.03 -21.77 -3.89
CA PRO A 96 0.31 -22.88 -4.51
C PRO A 96 -0.77 -22.43 -5.49
N VAL A 97 -1.27 -21.19 -5.34
CA VAL A 97 -2.28 -20.56 -6.18
C VAL A 97 -1.98 -19.07 -6.30
N ALA A 98 -2.52 -18.44 -7.33
CA ALA A 98 -2.38 -17.00 -7.52
C ALA A 98 -3.03 -16.24 -6.34
N PRO A 99 -2.29 -15.34 -5.68
CA PRO A 99 -2.87 -14.47 -4.66
C PRO A 99 -3.75 -13.42 -5.31
N THR A 100 -4.78 -12.97 -4.58
CA THR A 100 -5.58 -11.82 -5.00
C THR A 100 -4.90 -10.51 -4.62
N ASP A 101 -4.07 -10.52 -3.58
CA ASP A 101 -3.35 -9.34 -3.10
C ASP A 101 -2.05 -9.69 -2.38
N LEU A 102 -1.11 -8.73 -2.41
CA LEU A 102 0.16 -8.77 -1.69
C LEU A 102 0.30 -7.51 -0.84
N CYS A 103 0.75 -7.65 0.40
CA CYS A 103 0.97 -6.52 1.30
C CYS A 103 2.15 -6.79 2.24
N VAL A 104 3.02 -5.82 2.46
CA VAL A 104 4.07 -5.92 3.47
C VAL A 104 3.61 -5.17 4.73
N SER A 105 3.51 -5.88 5.84
CA SER A 105 3.23 -5.26 7.14
C SER A 105 4.45 -4.49 7.67
N ALA A 106 4.22 -3.52 8.54
CA ALA A 106 5.28 -2.74 9.21
C ALA A 106 6.32 -3.62 9.95
N ASP A 107 5.97 -4.86 10.25
CA ASP A 107 6.79 -5.81 10.97
C ASP A 107 7.67 -6.68 10.07
N GLY A 108 7.78 -6.34 8.78
CA GLY A 108 8.55 -7.09 7.78
C GLY A 108 8.00 -8.49 7.53
N VAL A 109 6.68 -8.61 7.46
CA VAL A 109 5.98 -9.84 7.07
C VAL A 109 5.24 -9.55 5.78
N LEU A 110 5.55 -10.31 4.73
CA LEU A 110 4.75 -10.33 3.51
C LEU A 110 3.47 -11.13 3.78
N LEU A 111 2.34 -10.55 3.42
CA LEU A 111 1.02 -11.12 3.51
C LEU A 111 0.50 -11.34 2.08
N ALA A 112 0.01 -12.53 1.79
CA ALA A 112 -0.62 -12.88 0.53
C ALA A 112 -2.07 -13.32 0.78
N ALA A 113 -3.03 -12.71 0.11
CA ALA A 113 -4.43 -13.11 0.18
C ALA A 113 -4.68 -14.29 -0.77
N LEU A 114 -5.01 -15.45 -0.21
CA LEU A 114 -5.30 -16.69 -0.93
C LEU A 114 -6.76 -17.11 -0.68
N PRO A 115 -7.34 -18.01 -1.51
CA PRO A 115 -8.69 -18.51 -1.31
C PRO A 115 -8.93 -19.20 0.05
N ASP A 116 -7.90 -19.82 0.62
CA ASP A 116 -7.95 -20.56 1.89
C ASP A 116 -7.55 -19.72 3.11
N GLY A 117 -7.08 -18.48 2.91
CA GLY A 117 -6.70 -17.60 4.00
C GLY A 117 -5.62 -16.59 3.63
N VAL A 118 -5.05 -15.94 4.64
CA VAL A 118 -3.89 -15.06 4.47
C VAL A 118 -2.64 -15.85 4.76
N ARG A 119 -1.77 -16.00 3.77
CA ARG A 119 -0.45 -16.58 3.95
C ARG A 119 0.52 -15.51 4.43
N MET A 120 1.18 -15.80 5.55
CA MET A 120 2.14 -14.92 6.19
C MET A 120 3.55 -15.48 5.95
N ILE A 121 4.46 -14.64 5.46
CA ILE A 121 5.86 -15.00 5.17
C ILE A 121 6.75 -13.99 5.87
N ASP A 122 7.52 -14.45 6.86
CA ASP A 122 8.45 -13.57 7.57
C ASP A 122 9.68 -13.29 6.72
N LEU A 123 9.85 -12.03 6.30
CA LEU A 123 11.00 -11.61 5.52
C LEU A 123 12.31 -11.69 6.32
N ARG A 124 12.21 -11.73 7.65
CA ARG A 124 13.34 -11.94 8.57
C ARG A 124 13.55 -13.41 8.97
N ARG A 125 12.76 -14.34 8.41
CA ARG A 125 12.87 -15.79 8.63
C ARG A 125 12.89 -16.23 10.11
N ARG A 126 12.18 -15.52 10.99
CA ARG A 126 12.04 -15.86 12.42
C ARG A 126 11.08 -17.04 12.65
N TRP A 127 10.23 -17.36 11.68
CA TRP A 127 9.28 -18.47 11.69
C TRP A 127 8.94 -18.92 10.26
N ALA A 128 8.49 -20.17 10.12
CA ALA A 128 8.14 -20.77 8.83
C ALA A 128 6.80 -20.23 8.30
N PRO A 129 6.63 -20.07 6.97
CA PRO A 129 5.39 -19.52 6.41
C PRO A 129 4.14 -20.28 6.87
N VAL A 130 3.10 -19.54 7.25
CA VAL A 130 1.83 -20.11 7.73
C VAL A 130 0.66 -19.49 6.97
N THR A 131 -0.41 -20.26 6.79
CA THR A 131 -1.69 -19.73 6.28
C THR A 131 -2.69 -19.71 7.43
N THR A 132 -3.38 -18.58 7.59
CA THR A 132 -4.45 -18.42 8.58
C THR A 132 -5.75 -18.04 7.90
N GLY A 133 -6.81 -18.77 8.19
CA GLY A 133 -8.14 -18.56 7.63
C GLY A 133 -9.16 -18.22 8.70
N LEU A 134 -10.27 -17.63 8.26
CA LEU A 134 -11.47 -17.41 9.07
C LEU A 134 -12.62 -18.14 8.38
N THR A 135 -13.28 -19.06 9.07
CA THR A 135 -14.35 -19.89 8.48
C THR A 135 -15.43 -19.04 7.83
N GLY A 136 -15.74 -19.35 6.57
CA GLY A 136 -16.74 -18.62 5.80
C GLY A 136 -16.30 -17.20 5.41
N PHE A 137 -14.99 -16.92 5.34
CA PHE A 137 -14.43 -15.65 4.89
C PHE A 137 -13.32 -15.89 3.86
N VAL A 138 -13.44 -15.30 2.68
CA VAL A 138 -12.47 -15.42 1.57
C VAL A 138 -11.70 -14.10 1.37
N PRO A 139 -10.40 -14.07 1.68
CA PRO A 139 -9.56 -12.87 1.50
C PRO A 139 -9.49 -12.39 0.04
N TRP A 140 -9.60 -11.08 -0.17
CA TRP A 140 -9.46 -10.45 -1.49
C TRP A 140 -8.49 -9.26 -1.53
N ARG A 141 -8.55 -8.36 -0.54
CA ARG A 141 -7.63 -7.21 -0.44
C ARG A 141 -7.08 -7.06 0.97
N LEU A 142 -5.87 -6.54 1.05
CA LEU A 142 -5.08 -6.39 2.26
C LEU A 142 -4.64 -4.93 2.41
N ALA A 143 -4.72 -4.43 3.64
CA ALA A 143 -4.08 -3.18 4.02
C ALA A 143 -3.30 -3.39 5.31
N ALA A 144 -2.00 -3.08 5.28
CA ALA A 144 -1.12 -3.21 6.45
C ALA A 144 -1.65 -2.35 7.60
N ARG A 145 -1.73 -2.95 8.80
CA ARG A 145 -2.16 -2.25 10.01
C ARG A 145 -0.99 -1.61 10.75
N PRO A 146 -1.15 -0.38 11.30
CA PRO A 146 -0.26 0.13 12.32
C PRO A 146 -0.19 -0.86 13.50
N GLY A 147 1.02 -1.21 13.93
CA GLY A 147 1.25 -2.18 15.00
C GLY A 147 1.21 -3.66 14.58
N GLY A 148 1.09 -3.95 13.28
CA GLY A 148 1.24 -5.30 12.73
C GLY A 148 -0.05 -5.96 12.25
N GLY A 149 0.13 -6.96 11.39
CA GLY A 149 -0.97 -7.65 10.69
C GLY A 149 -1.59 -6.80 9.59
N ALA A 150 -2.88 -7.02 9.31
CA ALA A 150 -3.61 -6.33 8.23
C ALA A 150 -5.11 -6.25 8.49
N TRP A 151 -5.75 -5.28 7.83
CA TRP A 151 -7.17 -5.35 7.50
C TRP A 151 -7.34 -6.19 6.24
N VAL A 152 -8.34 -7.07 6.22
CA VAL A 152 -8.60 -8.00 5.12
C VAL A 152 -10.03 -7.78 4.64
N LEU A 153 -10.21 -7.51 3.36
CA LEU A 153 -11.53 -7.31 2.73
C LEU A 153 -11.95 -8.60 1.98
N GLU A 154 -13.20 -8.97 2.10
CA GLU A 154 -13.85 -9.99 1.25
C GLU A 154 -14.70 -9.30 0.17
N ARG A 155 -14.48 -9.69 -1.10
CA ARG A 155 -15.17 -9.07 -2.26
C ARG A 155 -16.68 -9.29 -2.23
N ALA A 156 -17.11 -10.52 -1.98
CA ALA A 156 -18.50 -10.95 -2.19
C ALA A 156 -19.48 -10.29 -1.21
N SER A 157 -19.06 -10.10 0.04
CA SER A 157 -19.93 -9.56 1.10
C SER A 157 -19.56 -8.14 1.54
N GLY A 158 -18.38 -7.64 1.17
CA GLY A 158 -17.83 -6.39 1.69
C GLY A 158 -17.40 -6.46 3.16
N ARG A 159 -17.43 -7.64 3.79
CA ARG A 159 -16.95 -7.82 5.17
C ARG A 159 -15.47 -7.54 5.28
N VAL A 160 -15.08 -6.97 6.42
CA VAL A 160 -13.68 -6.72 6.78
C VAL A 160 -13.31 -7.54 8.00
N ALA A 161 -12.25 -8.32 7.90
CA ALA A 161 -11.61 -9.02 9.00
C ALA A 161 -10.32 -8.32 9.43
N ILE A 162 -9.88 -8.60 10.66
CA ILE A 162 -8.60 -8.08 11.17
C ILE A 162 -7.68 -9.26 11.44
N LEU A 163 -6.55 -9.31 10.73
CA LEU A 163 -5.44 -10.19 11.05
C LEU A 163 -4.58 -9.55 12.14
N ARG A 164 -4.35 -10.27 13.24
CA ARG A 164 -3.54 -9.83 14.40
C ARG A 164 -2.57 -10.91 14.83
N GLY A 165 -1.50 -10.48 15.50
CA GLY A 165 -0.51 -11.38 16.06
C GLY A 165 0.52 -11.83 15.03
N ARG A 166 1.44 -12.69 15.48
CA ARG A 166 2.46 -13.32 14.65
C ARG A 166 2.61 -14.78 15.07
N PRO A 167 3.02 -15.66 14.15
CA PRO A 167 3.37 -17.02 14.50
C PRO A 167 4.49 -17.07 15.54
N MET A 168 4.51 -18.16 16.31
CA MET A 168 5.57 -18.41 17.28
C MET A 168 6.90 -18.60 16.55
N ARG A 169 7.98 -18.03 17.10
CA ARG A 169 9.32 -18.17 16.52
C ARG A 169 9.76 -19.63 16.54
N ALA A 170 10.50 -20.03 15.51
CA ALA A 170 11.18 -21.32 15.51
C ALA A 170 12.41 -21.25 16.44
N GLN A 171 12.26 -21.77 17.66
CA GLN A 171 13.27 -21.94 18.73
C GLN A 171 14.00 -20.67 19.23
N ALA A 172 14.29 -20.63 20.54
CA ALA A 172 15.11 -19.59 21.15
C ALA A 172 16.55 -19.67 20.60
N PRO A 173 17.27 -18.54 20.42
CA PRO A 173 18.69 -18.56 20.07
C PRO A 173 19.45 -19.47 21.03
N THR A 174 20.27 -20.38 20.50
CA THR A 174 21.09 -21.27 21.31
C THR A 174 22.11 -20.44 22.09
N ARG A 175 22.50 -20.93 23.28
CA ARG A 175 23.44 -20.24 24.18
C ARG A 175 24.75 -19.87 23.47
N ASP A 176 25.16 -20.67 22.50
CA ASP A 176 26.37 -20.50 21.69
C ASP A 176 26.33 -19.26 20.78
N MET A 177 25.14 -18.77 20.42
CA MET A 177 24.99 -17.53 19.63
C MET A 177 25.27 -16.25 20.44
N TYR A 178 25.46 -16.35 21.76
CA TYR A 178 25.80 -15.24 22.65
C TYR A 178 27.29 -15.18 23.00
N HIS A 179 28.11 -16.12 22.51
CA HIS A 179 29.56 -16.09 22.73
C HIS A 179 30.25 -15.47 21.51
N PRO A 180 30.93 -14.32 21.63
CA PRO A 180 31.88 -13.89 20.62
C PRO A 180 33.05 -14.88 20.61
N GLN A 181 33.46 -15.33 19.41
CA GLN A 181 34.73 -16.04 19.22
C GLN A 181 35.91 -15.09 19.38
#